data_AF-A0A1H0Y1G9-F1
#
_entry.id   AF-A0A1H0Y1G9-F1
#
_cell.length_a   1.000
_cell.length_b   1.000
_cell.length_c   1.000
_cell.angle_alpha   90.00
_cell.angle_beta   90.00
_cell.angle_gamma   90.00
#
_symmetry.space_group_name_H-M   'P 1'
#
loop_
_entity.id
_entity.type
_entity.pdbx_description
1 polymer ?
#
loop_
_entity_poly.entity_id
_entity_poly.type
_entity_poly.pdbx_seq_one_letter_code
_entity_poly.pdbx_strand_id
1 'polypeptide(L)'
;MRDHFEIRDGDVAGRIGELTVPRAGVTVETPALLPVVNPNIVTVSPARLESEFGAEILITNSYIIKTNEHLREEALDVGLHEMLDFDGAIMTDSGSFQLAEYGDIDVTTKQILQFQRDIGTDIATPVDIPTPPDVSREQAERELDVTEEALRDAEDAETGEMLVNAPVQGSTYPDLRERGGRTADATDLDVFPVGAVVPLMNAYRYDDMVDAVAAAKRGLGADAPVHLFGAGHPMMFALAVALGCDLFDSAAYALYARDGRYLTVHGTEHLGELDYFPCSCAVCSAYSPEELRETEGEERERLLAEHNLHVSFAEIRRVKQAIRAGELLELVEERARSHPAMLDGYRALLDHADQLEREDPASKGSFFYLSSESARRPEVLRHHRRLERLEAEGRILLTQGGKASGDRFDASWRVVPPFGPFPRALSETYPLTAEVPERTDPAAYEMAAEGVARLAESHPDTEFVLAHDGWPETALSKVPDSVTAELLGRVPSDDD
;
A
#
# COMPACT_ATOMS: atom_id res chain seq x y z
N MET A 1 0.39 -0.92 24.68
CA MET A 1 1.66 -0.61 23.98
C MET A 1 1.81 -1.75 23.00
N ARG A 2 1.93 -1.48 21.70
CA ARG A 2 1.94 -2.54 20.67
C ARG A 2 3.27 -3.26 20.70
N ASP A 3 3.40 -4.19 21.63
CA ASP A 3 4.65 -4.82 22.03
C ASP A 3 5.17 -5.85 21.00
N HIS A 4 4.39 -6.11 19.94
CA HIS A 4 4.64 -7.18 18.98
C HIS A 4 5.00 -6.70 17.58
N PHE A 5 4.99 -5.40 17.29
CA PHE A 5 5.34 -4.87 15.96
C PHE A 5 6.37 -3.75 16.04
N GLU A 6 7.49 -3.92 15.33
CA GLU A 6 8.55 -2.91 15.25
C GLU A 6 8.77 -2.47 13.80
N ILE A 7 8.87 -1.16 13.57
CA ILE A 7 9.19 -0.59 12.26
C ILE A 7 10.71 -0.53 12.08
N ARG A 8 11.21 -1.09 10.97
CA ARG A 8 12.65 -1.11 10.63
C ARG A 8 13.02 -0.03 9.62
N ASP A 9 12.25 0.06 8.54
CA ASP A 9 12.45 1.02 7.46
C ASP A 9 11.10 1.52 6.95
N GLY A 10 11.07 2.70 6.34
CA GLY A 10 9.84 3.28 5.82
C GLY A 10 10.09 4.10 4.56
N ASP A 11 9.07 4.14 3.70
CA ASP A 11 9.01 5.01 2.53
C ASP A 11 7.53 5.35 2.27
N VAL A 12 7.21 6.64 2.20
CA VAL A 12 5.83 7.14 2.27
C VAL A 12 5.15 6.64 3.54
N ALA A 13 3.99 5.99 3.45
CA ALA A 13 3.33 5.33 4.57
C ALA A 13 3.64 3.82 4.62
N GLY A 14 4.39 3.31 3.64
CA GLY A 14 4.83 1.92 3.58
C GLY A 14 6.03 1.66 4.47
N ARG A 15 6.14 0.44 4.98
CA ARG A 15 7.17 0.09 5.94
C ARG A 15 7.59 -1.37 5.84
N ILE A 16 8.87 -1.58 6.15
CA ILE A 16 9.37 -2.89 6.54
C ILE A 16 9.31 -2.96 8.06
N GLY A 17 8.63 -3.97 8.58
CA GLY A 17 8.50 -4.18 10.01
C GLY A 17 8.74 -5.63 10.41
N GLU A 18 8.78 -5.86 11.71
CA GLU A 18 8.92 -7.17 12.33
C GLU A 18 7.72 -7.41 13.24
N LEU A 19 6.86 -8.36 12.85
CA LEU A 19 5.73 -8.82 13.65
C LEU A 19 6.15 -10.07 14.44
N THR A 20 6.39 -9.91 15.73
CA THR A 20 6.63 -11.02 16.64
C THR A 20 5.33 -11.74 16.93
N VAL A 21 5.30 -13.06 16.74
CA VAL A 21 4.14 -13.92 16.98
C VAL A 21 4.49 -14.88 18.12
N PRO A 22 4.20 -14.52 19.39
CA PRO A 22 4.75 -15.21 20.56
C PRO A 22 4.40 -16.69 20.61
N ARG A 23 3.15 -17.05 20.29
CA ARG A 23 2.67 -18.42 20.33
C ARG A 23 3.42 -19.37 19.40
N ALA A 24 3.67 -18.95 18.16
CA ALA A 24 4.49 -19.68 17.19
C ALA A 24 5.99 -19.61 17.52
N GLY A 25 6.42 -18.62 18.30
CA GLY A 25 7.84 -18.39 18.59
C GLY A 25 8.62 -17.87 17.39
N VAL A 26 7.95 -17.20 16.44
CA VAL A 26 8.53 -16.67 15.20
C VAL A 26 8.36 -15.16 15.10
N THR A 27 9.12 -14.54 14.18
CA THR A 27 8.98 -13.15 13.79
C THR A 27 8.79 -13.11 12.28
N VAL A 28 7.74 -12.43 11.83
CA VAL A 28 7.38 -12.29 10.42
C VAL A 28 7.84 -10.92 9.91
N GLU A 29 8.65 -10.88 8.86
CA GLU A 29 9.04 -9.62 8.21
C GLU A 29 7.91 -9.09 7.30
N THR A 30 7.42 -7.88 7.58
CA THR A 30 6.40 -7.20 6.76
C THR A 30 7.05 -6.27 5.71
N PRO A 31 6.40 -5.97 4.57
CA PRO A 31 5.09 -6.47 4.16
C PRO A 31 5.12 -7.97 3.80
N ALA A 32 4.10 -8.72 4.23
CA ALA A 32 4.03 -10.17 4.09
C ALA A 32 2.74 -10.62 3.38
N LEU A 33 2.87 -11.67 2.56
CA LEU A 33 1.76 -12.34 1.90
C LEU A 33 1.47 -13.67 2.60
N LEU A 34 0.23 -13.84 3.03
CA LEU A 34 -0.34 -15.02 3.66
C LEU A 34 -1.11 -15.81 2.58
N PRO A 35 -0.59 -16.94 2.08
CA PRO A 35 -1.37 -17.79 1.21
C PRO A 35 -2.57 -18.35 1.98
N VAL A 36 -3.76 -18.21 1.41
CA VAL A 36 -4.97 -18.81 2.00
C VAL A 36 -4.95 -20.31 1.72
N VAL A 37 -5.02 -21.11 2.78
CA VAL A 37 -5.10 -22.57 2.72
C VAL A 37 -6.50 -23.02 3.07
N ASN A 38 -7.18 -23.69 2.13
CA ASN A 38 -8.42 -24.41 2.42
C ASN A 38 -8.07 -25.87 2.72
N PRO A 39 -8.25 -26.35 3.96
CA PRO A 39 -7.85 -27.71 4.34
C PRO A 39 -8.63 -28.80 3.58
N ASN A 40 -9.78 -28.49 2.98
CA ASN A 40 -10.53 -29.44 2.16
C ASN A 40 -9.97 -29.60 0.74
N ILE A 41 -9.26 -28.59 0.22
CA ILE A 41 -8.77 -28.58 -1.17
C ILE A 41 -7.40 -27.91 -1.21
N VAL A 42 -6.37 -28.73 -1.04
CA VAL A 42 -4.97 -28.30 -1.02
C VAL A 42 -4.39 -28.35 -2.44
N THR A 43 -4.26 -27.19 -3.08
CA THR A 43 -3.63 -27.08 -4.42
C THR A 43 -2.09 -27.09 -4.33
N VAL A 44 -1.54 -26.43 -3.31
CA VAL A 44 -0.10 -26.47 -2.95
C VAL A 44 -0.04 -26.77 -1.46
N SER A 45 0.79 -27.73 -1.05
CA SER A 45 0.89 -28.11 0.36
C SER A 45 1.51 -26.99 1.21
N PRO A 46 1.08 -26.79 2.47
CA PRO A 46 1.61 -25.72 3.31
C PRO A 46 3.13 -25.80 3.55
N ALA A 47 3.68 -27.00 3.79
CA ALA A 47 5.14 -27.21 3.87
C ALA A 47 5.93 -26.67 2.67
N ARG A 48 5.34 -26.68 1.47
CA ARG A 48 5.95 -26.14 0.25
C ARG A 48 5.83 -24.62 0.17
N LEU A 49 4.77 -24.02 0.74
CA LEU A 49 4.64 -22.57 0.85
C LEU A 49 5.85 -21.98 1.60
N GLU A 50 6.25 -22.62 2.70
CA GLU A 50 7.44 -22.26 3.46
C GLU A 50 8.72 -22.51 2.64
N SER A 51 8.97 -23.77 2.29
CA SER A 51 10.28 -24.20 1.77
C SER A 51 10.61 -23.70 0.35
N GLU A 52 9.61 -23.45 -0.50
CA GLU A 52 9.83 -23.05 -1.90
C GLU A 52 9.57 -21.56 -2.16
N PHE A 53 8.63 -20.95 -1.44
CA PHE A 53 8.22 -19.56 -1.68
C PHE A 53 8.70 -18.60 -0.58
N GLY A 54 9.09 -19.12 0.59
CA GLY A 54 9.49 -18.34 1.75
C GLY A 54 8.30 -17.73 2.49
N ALA A 55 7.16 -18.42 2.54
CA ALA A 55 6.03 -18.00 3.35
C ALA A 55 6.37 -18.17 4.85
N GLU A 56 6.49 -17.05 5.57
CA GLU A 56 6.70 -17.03 7.03
C GLU A 56 5.39 -17.13 7.82
N ILE A 57 4.27 -16.87 7.14
CA ILE A 57 2.92 -16.86 7.69
C ILE A 57 1.92 -17.32 6.63
N LEU A 58 0.86 -18.02 7.06
CA LEU A 58 -0.29 -18.37 6.22
C LEU A 58 -1.60 -18.07 6.93
N ILE A 59 -2.70 -18.14 6.20
CA ILE A 59 -4.04 -18.02 6.79
C ILE A 59 -4.93 -19.21 6.39
N THR A 60 -5.74 -19.71 7.33
CA THR A 60 -6.81 -20.65 7.06
C THR A 60 -8.12 -20.19 7.71
N ASN A 61 -9.20 -20.94 7.55
CA ASN A 61 -10.52 -20.57 8.04
C ASN A 61 -10.97 -21.50 9.17
N SER A 62 -10.99 -20.96 10.39
CA SER A 62 -11.34 -21.73 11.59
C SER A 62 -12.80 -22.20 11.58
N TYR A 63 -13.70 -21.46 10.93
CA TYR A 63 -15.11 -21.85 10.80
C TYR A 63 -15.30 -23.08 9.91
N ILE A 64 -14.58 -23.16 8.78
CA ILE A 64 -14.55 -24.35 7.93
C ILE A 64 -14.05 -25.56 8.73
N ILE A 65 -12.96 -25.40 9.49
CA ILE A 65 -12.40 -26.47 10.33
C ILE A 65 -13.41 -26.89 11.39
N LYS A 66 -14.04 -25.93 12.09
CA LYS A 66 -15.03 -26.19 13.15
C LYS A 66 -16.27 -26.94 12.66
N THR A 67 -16.74 -26.61 11.46
CA THR A 67 -17.98 -27.16 10.89
C THR A 67 -17.78 -28.52 10.23
N ASN A 68 -16.58 -28.81 9.73
CA ASN A 68 -16.22 -30.13 9.24
C ASN A 68 -15.77 -31.03 10.41
N GLU A 69 -16.53 -32.09 10.70
CA GLU A 69 -16.27 -32.99 11.83
C GLU A 69 -14.86 -33.61 11.80
N HIS A 70 -14.39 -34.04 10.63
CA HIS A 70 -13.09 -34.67 10.49
C HIS A 70 -11.95 -33.67 10.74
N LEU A 71 -12.02 -32.49 10.11
CA LEU A 71 -11.01 -31.45 10.29
C LEU A 71 -11.00 -30.92 11.73
N ARG A 72 -12.18 -30.79 12.35
CA ARG A 72 -12.29 -30.37 13.75
C ARG A 72 -11.62 -31.36 14.69
N GLU A 73 -11.90 -32.65 14.53
CA GLU A 73 -11.33 -33.70 15.38
C GLU A 73 -9.81 -33.77 15.22
N GLU A 74 -9.30 -33.72 13.99
CA GLU A 74 -7.87 -33.69 13.71
C GLU A 74 -7.20 -32.45 14.31
N ALA A 75 -7.73 -31.26 14.05
CA ALA A 75 -7.17 -30.00 14.57
C ALA A 75 -7.16 -29.95 16.11
N LEU A 76 -8.14 -30.57 16.78
CA LEU A 76 -8.18 -30.67 18.24
C LEU A 76 -7.23 -31.74 18.81
N ASP A 77 -6.92 -32.79 18.04
CA ASP A 77 -6.04 -33.88 18.47
C ASP A 77 -4.56 -33.50 18.30
N VAL A 78 -4.19 -32.95 17.15
CA VAL A 78 -2.79 -32.67 16.79
C VAL A 78 -2.41 -31.18 16.75
N GLY A 79 -3.39 -30.27 16.65
CA GLY A 79 -3.15 -28.84 16.48
C GLY A 79 -2.87 -28.43 15.01
N LEU A 80 -3.03 -27.14 14.70
CA LEU A 80 -2.95 -26.61 13.34
C LEU A 80 -1.59 -26.79 12.67
N HIS A 81 -0.48 -26.62 13.41
CA HIS A 81 0.86 -26.76 12.83
C HIS A 81 1.13 -28.18 12.34
N GLU A 82 0.82 -29.20 13.14
CA GLU A 82 0.97 -30.61 12.73
C GLU A 82 -0.04 -30.97 11.63
N MET A 83 -1.28 -30.51 11.75
CA MET A 83 -2.33 -30.75 10.76
C MET A 83 -1.96 -30.19 9.37
N LEU A 84 -1.33 -29.01 9.32
CA LEU A 84 -0.98 -28.34 8.07
C LEU A 84 0.46 -28.62 7.62
N ASP A 85 1.31 -29.20 8.47
CA ASP A 85 2.75 -29.37 8.22
C ASP A 85 3.41 -28.02 7.88
N PHE A 86 3.29 -27.05 8.80
CA PHE A 86 3.81 -25.69 8.64
C PHE A 86 4.37 -25.13 9.95
N ASP A 87 5.66 -24.75 9.93
CA ASP A 87 6.38 -24.30 11.13
C ASP A 87 6.28 -22.76 11.34
N GLY A 88 5.87 -22.01 10.32
CA GLY A 88 5.63 -20.57 10.42
C GLY A 88 4.34 -20.20 11.15
N ALA A 89 4.02 -18.90 11.22
CA ALA A 89 2.82 -18.43 11.91
C ALA A 89 1.52 -18.80 11.16
N ILE A 90 0.49 -19.20 11.89
CA ILE A 90 -0.82 -19.57 11.35
C ILE A 90 -1.88 -18.59 11.86
N MET A 91 -2.35 -17.75 10.95
CA MET A 91 -3.52 -16.91 11.17
C MET A 91 -4.79 -17.70 10.86
N THR A 92 -5.87 -17.46 11.61
CA THR A 92 -7.19 -17.98 11.24
C THR A 92 -8.24 -16.89 11.12
N ASP A 93 -8.98 -16.94 10.02
CA ASP A 93 -10.23 -16.21 9.85
C ASP A 93 -11.36 -16.88 10.68
N SER A 94 -12.32 -16.07 11.12
CA SER A 94 -13.49 -16.47 11.92
C SER A 94 -14.66 -16.98 11.07
N GLY A 95 -14.56 -16.85 9.75
CA GLY A 95 -15.61 -17.19 8.81
C GLY A 95 -16.50 -16.01 8.41
N SER A 96 -16.17 -14.78 8.81
CA SER A 96 -16.94 -13.56 8.49
C SER A 96 -17.23 -13.40 6.99
N PHE A 97 -16.35 -13.90 6.10
CA PHE A 97 -16.63 -13.95 4.67
C PHE A 97 -17.87 -14.81 4.33
N GLN A 98 -18.01 -15.97 4.97
CA GLN A 98 -19.19 -16.83 4.83
C GLN A 98 -20.45 -16.18 5.43
N LEU A 99 -20.33 -15.31 6.44
CA LEU A 99 -21.45 -14.50 6.92
C LEU A 99 -21.95 -13.58 5.81
N ALA A 100 -21.05 -12.90 5.10
CA ALA A 100 -21.41 -12.04 3.97
C ALA A 100 -21.98 -12.80 2.77
N GLU A 101 -21.51 -14.03 2.51
CA GLU A 101 -21.96 -14.81 1.35
C GLU A 101 -23.26 -15.60 1.62
N TYR A 102 -23.44 -16.16 2.83
CA TYR A 102 -24.52 -17.10 3.15
C TYR A 102 -25.49 -16.61 4.25
N GLY A 103 -25.16 -15.52 4.96
CA GLY A 103 -26.10 -14.81 5.83
C GLY A 103 -26.34 -15.38 7.23
N ASP A 104 -25.67 -16.46 7.63
CA ASP A 104 -25.83 -17.01 8.99
C ASP A 104 -24.53 -17.66 9.51
N ILE A 105 -24.05 -17.21 10.67
CA ILE A 105 -23.00 -17.85 11.46
C ILE A 105 -23.53 -18.04 12.88
N ASP A 106 -23.65 -19.30 13.31
CA ASP A 106 -24.10 -19.66 14.67
C ASP A 106 -22.90 -19.86 15.61
N VAL A 107 -22.05 -18.83 15.72
CA VAL A 107 -20.95 -18.80 16.70
C VAL A 107 -20.68 -17.37 17.18
N THR A 108 -20.48 -17.22 18.49
CA THR A 108 -20.11 -15.92 19.08
C THR A 108 -18.60 -15.70 19.04
N THR A 109 -18.16 -14.44 19.18
CA THR A 109 -16.73 -14.10 19.29
C THR A 109 -16.02 -14.93 20.37
N LYS A 110 -16.58 -15.06 21.56
CA LYS A 110 -15.98 -15.85 22.64
C LYS A 110 -15.84 -17.33 22.29
N GLN A 111 -16.83 -17.90 21.61
CA GLN A 111 -16.80 -19.31 21.20
C GLN A 111 -15.77 -19.56 20.09
N ILE A 112 -15.67 -18.67 19.09
CA ILE A 112 -14.72 -18.86 17.98
C ILE A 112 -13.28 -18.61 18.44
N LEU A 113 -13.04 -17.63 19.32
CA LEU A 113 -11.71 -17.38 19.87
C LEU A 113 -11.24 -18.53 20.76
N GLN A 114 -12.14 -19.11 21.57
CA GLN A 114 -11.82 -20.32 22.34
C GLN A 114 -11.45 -21.48 21.40
N PHE A 115 -12.22 -21.70 20.34
CA PHE A 115 -11.92 -22.77 19.38
C PHE A 115 -10.58 -22.55 18.67
N GLN A 116 -10.32 -21.33 18.17
CA GLN A 116 -9.03 -20.95 17.57
C GLN A 116 -7.87 -21.18 18.56
N ARG A 117 -8.08 -20.85 19.84
CA ARG A 117 -7.10 -21.15 20.89
C ARG A 117 -6.87 -22.65 21.03
N ASP A 118 -7.93 -23.45 21.09
CA ASP A 118 -7.84 -24.90 21.31
C ASP A 118 -7.13 -25.64 20.17
N ILE A 119 -7.30 -25.19 18.93
CA ILE A 119 -6.65 -25.80 17.75
C ILE A 119 -5.22 -25.28 17.50
N GLY A 120 -4.73 -24.31 18.28
CA GLY A 120 -3.36 -23.82 18.09
C GLY A 120 -3.20 -22.67 17.10
N THR A 121 -4.22 -21.84 16.87
CA THR A 121 -4.08 -20.59 16.10
C THR A 121 -3.08 -19.64 16.75
N ASP A 122 -2.24 -18.98 15.96
CA ASP A 122 -1.29 -17.96 16.44
C ASP A 122 -1.85 -16.55 16.41
N ILE A 123 -2.59 -16.21 15.34
CA ILE A 123 -3.29 -14.93 15.19
C ILE A 123 -4.76 -15.20 14.89
N ALA A 124 -5.62 -14.92 15.85
CA ALA A 124 -7.05 -15.21 15.77
C ALA A 124 -7.86 -14.01 15.26
N THR A 125 -9.04 -14.28 14.72
CA THR A 125 -9.98 -13.24 14.27
C THR A 125 -11.31 -13.38 15.03
N PRO A 126 -11.89 -12.28 15.54
CA PRO A 126 -13.24 -12.28 16.10
C PRO A 126 -14.30 -12.40 15.00
N VAL A 127 -15.58 -12.59 15.37
CA VAL A 127 -16.69 -12.59 14.41
C VAL A 127 -17.11 -11.13 14.14
N ASP A 128 -16.59 -10.53 13.08
CA ASP A 128 -16.96 -9.20 12.61
C ASP A 128 -18.01 -9.24 11.49
N ILE A 129 -18.61 -8.08 11.16
CA ILE A 129 -19.52 -7.96 10.00
C ILE A 129 -18.80 -7.22 8.87
N PRO A 130 -18.41 -7.92 7.78
CA PRO A 130 -17.79 -7.27 6.63
C PRO A 130 -18.85 -6.57 5.79
N THR A 131 -19.27 -5.39 6.26
CA THR A 131 -20.28 -4.53 5.64
C THR A 131 -19.94 -4.25 4.17
N PRO A 132 -20.74 -4.73 3.21
CA PRO A 132 -20.46 -4.54 1.79
C PRO A 132 -20.35 -3.06 1.38
N PRO A 133 -19.65 -2.75 0.29
CA PRO A 133 -19.65 -1.40 -0.30
C PRO A 133 -21.06 -0.91 -0.62
N ASP A 134 -21.27 0.41 -0.51
CA ASP A 134 -22.44 1.14 -1.00
C ASP A 134 -23.80 0.73 -0.39
N VAL A 135 -23.78 0.05 0.77
CA VAL A 135 -24.99 -0.15 1.58
C VAL A 135 -25.46 1.18 2.17
N SER A 136 -26.70 1.24 2.65
CA SER A 136 -27.21 2.44 3.30
C SER A 136 -26.36 2.81 4.52
N ARG A 137 -26.17 4.11 4.77
CA ARG A 137 -25.45 4.61 5.94
C ARG A 137 -25.98 4.04 7.25
N GLU A 138 -27.30 3.96 7.40
CA GLU A 138 -27.92 3.38 8.59
C GLU A 138 -27.56 1.89 8.77
N GLN A 139 -27.42 1.14 7.69
CA GLN A 139 -26.95 -0.25 7.76
C GLN A 139 -25.47 -0.31 8.13
N ALA A 140 -24.62 0.50 7.50
CA ALA A 140 -23.20 0.53 7.80
C ALA A 140 -22.93 0.93 9.27
N GLU A 141 -23.68 1.89 9.82
CA GLU A 141 -23.58 2.28 11.23
C GLU A 141 -23.98 1.12 12.16
N ARG A 142 -25.10 0.45 11.89
CA ARG A 142 -25.56 -0.69 12.71
C ARG A 142 -24.59 -1.87 12.68
N GLU A 143 -24.08 -2.23 11.51
CA GLU A 143 -23.14 -3.35 11.36
C GLU A 143 -21.76 -3.02 11.95
N LEU A 144 -21.34 -1.76 11.86
CA LEU A 144 -20.15 -1.28 12.56
C LEU A 144 -20.34 -1.35 14.08
N ASP A 145 -21.50 -0.96 14.62
CA ASP A 145 -21.78 -1.07 16.07
C ASP A 145 -21.61 -2.52 16.57
N VAL A 146 -22.09 -3.51 15.79
CA VAL A 146 -21.93 -4.95 16.11
C VAL A 146 -20.47 -5.37 16.05
N THR A 147 -19.71 -4.91 15.04
CA THR A 147 -18.27 -5.18 14.94
C THR A 147 -17.52 -4.58 16.14
N GLU A 148 -17.84 -3.35 16.54
CA GLU A 148 -17.26 -2.71 17.72
C GLU A 148 -17.62 -3.44 19.03
N GLU A 149 -18.79 -4.06 19.12
CA GLU A 149 -19.13 -4.96 20.24
C GLU A 149 -18.30 -6.24 20.21
N ALA A 150 -18.10 -6.84 19.03
CA ALA A 150 -17.25 -8.02 18.86
C ALA A 150 -15.78 -7.74 19.26
N LEU A 151 -15.26 -6.54 19.00
CA LEU A 151 -13.92 -6.14 19.45
C LEU A 151 -13.82 -6.09 20.98
N ARG A 152 -14.83 -5.55 21.66
CA ARG A 152 -14.88 -5.54 23.14
C ARG A 152 -14.95 -6.96 23.70
N ASP A 153 -15.77 -7.82 23.09
CA ASP A 153 -15.86 -9.22 23.47
C ASP A 153 -14.55 -9.99 23.25
N ALA A 154 -13.76 -9.61 22.24
CA ALA A 154 -12.45 -10.18 21.96
C ALA A 154 -11.40 -9.72 22.97
N GLU A 155 -11.41 -8.44 23.35
CA GLU A 155 -10.53 -7.88 24.39
C GLU A 155 -10.78 -8.53 25.77
N ASP A 156 -12.03 -8.85 26.08
CA ASP A 156 -12.41 -9.59 27.30
C ASP A 156 -12.09 -11.09 27.25
N ALA A 157 -11.67 -11.64 26.11
CA ALA A 157 -11.42 -13.07 25.93
C ALA A 157 -10.02 -13.48 26.43
N GLU A 158 -9.94 -14.69 26.99
CA GLU A 158 -8.68 -15.25 27.47
C GLU A 158 -7.93 -15.89 26.28
N THR A 159 -6.88 -15.23 25.79
CA THR A 159 -6.13 -15.63 24.58
C THR A 159 -4.71 -16.12 24.85
N GLY A 160 -4.14 -15.84 26.02
CA GLY A 160 -2.77 -16.22 26.36
C GLY A 160 -1.75 -15.53 25.46
N GLU A 161 -0.90 -16.31 24.77
CA GLU A 161 0.13 -15.82 23.85
C GLU A 161 -0.38 -15.67 22.40
N MET A 162 -1.64 -16.03 22.14
CA MET A 162 -2.29 -15.89 20.83
C MET A 162 -2.64 -14.42 20.58
N LEU A 163 -2.18 -13.88 19.46
CA LEU A 163 -2.53 -12.54 19.02
C LEU A 163 -3.96 -12.50 18.48
N VAL A 164 -4.57 -11.32 18.43
CA VAL A 164 -5.93 -11.14 17.94
C VAL A 164 -6.03 -9.97 16.97
N ASN A 165 -6.71 -10.21 15.85
CA ASN A 165 -7.10 -9.21 14.87
C ASN A 165 -8.22 -8.30 15.42
N ALA A 166 -8.17 -7.02 15.08
CA ALA A 166 -9.19 -6.02 15.33
C ALA A 166 -9.72 -5.44 14.00
N PRO A 167 -10.68 -6.12 13.34
CA PRO A 167 -11.17 -5.70 12.03
C PRO A 167 -11.79 -4.30 12.03
N VAL A 168 -11.37 -3.47 11.07
CA VAL A 168 -11.87 -2.13 10.79
C VAL A 168 -12.87 -2.18 9.64
N GLN A 169 -14.13 -1.90 9.96
CA GLN A 169 -15.25 -1.88 9.02
C GLN A 169 -15.80 -0.46 8.83
N GLY A 170 -16.83 -0.31 8.00
CA GLY A 170 -17.44 1.01 7.70
C GLY A 170 -17.88 1.22 6.25
N SER A 171 -17.94 0.16 5.43
CA SER A 171 -18.35 0.24 4.02
C SER A 171 -17.50 1.27 3.23
N THR A 172 -18.12 2.04 2.33
CA THR A 172 -17.53 3.13 1.54
C THR A 172 -17.66 4.50 2.21
N TYR A 173 -17.92 4.57 3.53
CA TYR A 173 -18.05 5.82 4.27
C TYR A 173 -16.75 6.17 5.02
N PRO A 174 -15.99 7.20 4.60
CA PRO A 174 -14.71 7.54 5.22
C PRO A 174 -14.80 7.87 6.72
N ASP A 175 -15.88 8.53 7.15
CA ASP A 175 -16.06 8.89 8.56
C ASP A 175 -16.34 7.66 9.44
N LEU A 176 -17.01 6.63 8.90
CA LEU A 176 -17.23 5.37 9.59
C LEU A 176 -15.95 4.52 9.62
N ARG A 177 -15.17 4.50 8.54
CA ARG A 177 -13.85 3.84 8.50
C ARG A 177 -12.90 4.42 9.53
N GLU A 178 -12.85 5.75 9.64
CA GLU A 178 -12.02 6.44 10.62
C GLU A 178 -12.50 6.20 12.06
N ARG A 179 -13.82 6.10 12.27
CA ARG A 179 -14.39 5.69 13.56
C ARG A 179 -14.01 4.23 13.90
N GLY A 180 -14.17 3.30 12.97
CA GLY A 180 -13.80 1.90 13.15
C GLY A 180 -12.31 1.75 13.47
N GLY A 181 -11.46 2.50 12.76
CA GLY A 181 -10.02 2.57 13.03
C GLY A 181 -9.74 3.02 14.47
N ARG A 182 -10.36 4.13 14.93
CA ARG A 182 -10.20 4.61 16.31
C ARG A 182 -10.70 3.64 17.36
N THR A 183 -11.82 2.97 17.11
CA THR A 183 -12.36 1.99 18.05
C THR A 183 -11.44 0.80 18.16
N ALA A 184 -10.92 0.29 17.05
CA ALA A 184 -9.93 -0.79 17.04
C ALA A 184 -8.63 -0.36 17.73
N ASP A 185 -8.10 0.82 17.40
CA ASP A 185 -6.87 1.38 17.98
C ASP A 185 -6.92 1.52 19.50
N ALA A 186 -8.11 1.77 20.04
CA ALA A 186 -8.34 1.93 21.48
C ALA A 186 -8.40 0.61 22.26
N THR A 187 -8.40 -0.54 21.57
CA THR A 187 -8.33 -1.86 22.21
C THR A 187 -6.89 -2.29 22.47
N ASP A 188 -6.70 -3.27 23.35
CA ASP A 188 -5.43 -3.96 23.57
C ASP A 188 -5.16 -5.09 22.55
N LEU A 189 -5.88 -5.14 21.41
CA LEU A 189 -5.69 -6.11 20.34
C LEU A 189 -4.49 -5.76 19.43
N ASP A 190 -4.05 -6.71 18.59
CA ASP A 190 -2.67 -6.71 18.08
C ASP A 190 -2.50 -6.30 16.62
N VAL A 191 -3.38 -6.78 15.74
CA VAL A 191 -3.31 -6.60 14.28
C VAL A 191 -4.60 -5.98 13.78
N PHE A 192 -4.55 -5.07 12.80
CA PHE A 192 -5.69 -4.22 12.44
C PHE A 192 -6.13 -4.44 10.99
N PRO A 193 -6.92 -5.49 10.70
CA PRO A 193 -7.35 -5.72 9.34
C PRO A 193 -8.34 -4.69 8.83
N VAL A 194 -8.20 -4.21 7.59
CA VAL A 194 -9.19 -3.40 6.89
C VAL A 194 -10.05 -4.30 6.03
N GLY A 195 -11.29 -4.52 6.47
CA GLY A 195 -12.22 -5.48 5.86
C GLY A 195 -13.14 -4.90 4.78
N ALA A 196 -13.94 -5.77 4.16
CA ALA A 196 -14.95 -5.44 3.15
C ALA A 196 -14.44 -4.69 1.90
N VAL A 197 -13.14 -4.79 1.61
CA VAL A 197 -12.51 -4.21 0.40
C VAL A 197 -12.44 -5.18 -0.78
N VAL A 198 -12.65 -6.49 -0.54
CA VAL A 198 -12.63 -7.53 -1.59
C VAL A 198 -13.57 -7.22 -2.75
N PRO A 199 -14.84 -6.80 -2.53
CA PRO A 199 -15.73 -6.46 -3.65
C PRO A 199 -15.23 -5.25 -4.45
N LEU A 200 -14.54 -4.29 -3.81
CA LEU A 200 -13.95 -3.14 -4.49
C LEU A 200 -12.81 -3.60 -5.42
N MET A 201 -11.89 -4.43 -4.91
CA MET A 201 -10.77 -4.96 -5.69
C MET A 201 -11.26 -5.83 -6.86
N ASN A 202 -12.25 -6.70 -6.65
CA ASN A 202 -12.85 -7.52 -7.71
C ASN A 202 -13.54 -6.67 -8.79
N ALA A 203 -14.08 -5.51 -8.41
CA ALA A 203 -14.70 -4.56 -9.32
C ALA A 203 -13.71 -3.53 -9.90
N TYR A 204 -12.40 -3.67 -9.65
CA TYR A 204 -11.37 -2.71 -10.06
C TYR A 204 -11.67 -1.28 -9.57
N ARG A 205 -12.21 -1.12 -8.36
CA ARG A 205 -12.46 0.18 -7.69
C ARG A 205 -11.32 0.51 -6.72
N TYR A 206 -10.12 0.68 -7.25
CA TYR A 206 -8.91 0.86 -6.44
C TYR A 206 -8.83 2.25 -5.78
N ASP A 207 -9.48 3.25 -6.35
CA ASP A 207 -9.70 4.57 -5.76
C ASP A 207 -10.55 4.49 -4.48
N ASP A 208 -11.69 3.79 -4.53
CA ASP A 208 -12.52 3.56 -3.34
C ASP A 208 -11.78 2.72 -2.28
N MET A 209 -10.98 1.74 -2.70
CA MET A 209 -10.11 0.98 -1.80
C MET A 209 -9.10 1.89 -1.11
N VAL A 210 -8.44 2.77 -1.87
CA VAL A 210 -7.49 3.77 -1.34
C VAL A 210 -8.16 4.67 -0.30
N ASP A 211 -9.35 5.21 -0.61
CA ASP A 211 -10.08 6.07 0.31
C ASP A 211 -10.49 5.36 1.60
N ALA A 212 -10.94 4.11 1.50
CA ALA A 212 -11.31 3.29 2.65
C ALA A 212 -10.10 3.00 3.56
N VAL A 213 -8.95 2.64 2.99
CA VAL A 213 -7.72 2.35 3.74
C VAL A 213 -7.13 3.63 4.34
N ALA A 214 -7.05 4.72 3.57
CA ALA A 214 -6.55 6.00 4.06
C ALA A 214 -7.40 6.51 5.24
N ALA A 215 -8.73 6.34 5.16
CA ALA A 215 -9.65 6.69 6.23
C ALA A 215 -9.50 5.82 7.47
N ALA A 216 -9.39 4.50 7.32
CA ALA A 216 -9.10 3.58 8.42
C ALA A 216 -7.80 3.98 9.13
N LYS A 217 -6.72 4.22 8.37
CA LYS A 217 -5.42 4.64 8.91
C LYS A 217 -5.44 5.96 9.66
N ARG A 218 -6.32 6.92 9.33
CA ARG A 218 -6.46 8.15 10.13
C ARG A 218 -6.96 7.88 11.56
N GLY A 219 -7.63 6.74 11.78
CA GLY A 219 -8.06 6.31 13.09
C GLY A 219 -7.06 5.41 13.82
N LEU A 220 -6.00 4.95 13.15
CA LEU A 220 -5.00 4.02 13.69
C LEU A 220 -3.71 4.76 14.05
N GLY A 221 -3.04 4.31 15.11
CA GLY A 221 -1.71 4.73 15.47
C GLY A 221 -0.66 4.27 14.45
N ALA A 222 0.43 5.01 14.35
CA ALA A 222 1.52 4.71 13.42
C ALA A 222 2.23 3.38 13.72
N ASP A 223 1.98 2.75 14.86
CA ASP A 223 2.53 1.45 15.29
C ASP A 223 1.56 0.27 15.10
N ALA A 224 0.33 0.49 14.59
CA ALA A 224 -0.63 -0.58 14.27
C ALA A 224 -0.25 -1.34 12.99
N PRO A 225 0.09 -2.63 13.01
CA PRO A 225 0.24 -3.41 11.78
C PRO A 225 -1.12 -3.59 11.08
N VAL A 226 -1.21 -3.21 9.81
CA VAL A 226 -2.45 -3.19 9.03
C VAL A 226 -2.51 -4.37 8.08
N HIS A 227 -3.58 -5.15 8.13
CA HIS A 227 -3.83 -6.26 7.21
C HIS A 227 -4.90 -5.87 6.18
N LEU A 228 -4.60 -5.89 4.89
CA LEU A 228 -5.61 -5.66 3.86
C LEU A 228 -6.29 -6.99 3.48
N PHE A 229 -7.49 -7.22 4.02
CA PHE A 229 -8.20 -8.50 3.87
C PHE A 229 -8.55 -8.82 2.41
N GLY A 230 -8.19 -10.03 1.97
CA GLY A 230 -8.42 -10.60 0.64
C GLY A 230 -7.66 -9.93 -0.50
N ALA A 231 -6.67 -9.10 -0.18
CA ALA A 231 -5.83 -8.42 -1.16
C ALA A 231 -4.73 -9.33 -1.67
N GLY A 232 -5.05 -10.14 -2.68
CA GLY A 232 -4.19 -11.23 -3.13
C GLY A 232 -3.54 -11.10 -4.50
N HIS A 233 -3.76 -10.01 -5.23
CA HIS A 233 -3.28 -9.84 -6.61
C HIS A 233 -2.02 -8.97 -6.68
N PRO A 234 -0.91 -9.40 -7.31
CA PRO A 234 0.38 -8.70 -7.26
C PRO A 234 0.38 -7.27 -7.79
N MET A 235 -0.46 -6.97 -8.80
CA MET A 235 -0.56 -5.61 -9.38
C MET A 235 -0.84 -4.49 -8.38
N MET A 236 -1.44 -4.78 -7.22
CA MET A 236 -1.81 -3.76 -6.23
C MET A 236 -0.92 -3.71 -5.00
N PHE A 237 0.04 -4.63 -4.81
CA PHE A 237 0.87 -4.67 -3.60
C PHE A 237 1.61 -3.36 -3.35
N ALA A 238 2.26 -2.80 -4.37
CA ALA A 238 2.95 -1.51 -4.22
C ALA A 238 2.01 -0.39 -3.77
N LEU A 239 0.81 -0.31 -4.36
CA LEU A 239 -0.20 0.71 -4.02
C LEU A 239 -0.68 0.56 -2.57
N ALA A 240 -1.04 -0.67 -2.17
CA ALA A 240 -1.53 -0.94 -0.83
C ALA A 240 -0.44 -0.75 0.24
N VAL A 241 0.80 -1.13 -0.04
CA VAL A 241 1.92 -0.88 0.86
C VAL A 241 2.21 0.63 0.94
N ALA A 242 2.12 1.39 -0.15
CA ALA A 242 2.28 2.85 -0.10
C ALA A 242 1.18 3.56 0.71
N LEU A 243 0.02 2.92 0.92
CA LEU A 243 -1.00 3.35 1.89
C LEU A 243 -0.65 2.96 3.33
N GLY A 244 0.29 2.05 3.54
CA GLY A 244 0.72 1.54 4.84
C GLY A 244 0.05 0.26 5.29
N CYS A 245 -0.35 -0.60 4.34
CA CYS A 245 -0.70 -1.99 4.62
C CYS A 245 0.56 -2.85 4.76
N ASP A 246 0.55 -3.76 5.75
CA ASP A 246 1.68 -4.62 6.13
C ASP A 246 1.42 -6.09 5.81
N LEU A 247 0.17 -6.55 5.91
CA LEU A 247 -0.18 -7.94 5.66
C LEU A 247 -1.21 -8.04 4.53
N PHE A 248 -1.10 -9.11 3.75
CA PHE A 248 -1.95 -9.40 2.61
C PHE A 248 -2.32 -10.88 2.64
N ASP A 249 -3.55 -11.25 2.34
CA ASP A 249 -3.92 -12.65 2.14
C ASP A 249 -4.45 -12.92 0.74
N SER A 250 -4.11 -14.11 0.20
CA SER A 250 -4.50 -14.49 -1.16
C SER A 250 -5.02 -15.92 -1.24
N ALA A 251 -6.30 -16.06 -1.58
CA ALA A 251 -6.83 -17.28 -2.19
C ALA A 251 -6.71 -17.25 -3.73
N ALA A 252 -6.37 -16.08 -4.30
CA ALA A 252 -6.37 -15.86 -5.74
C ALA A 252 -5.38 -16.78 -6.45
N TYR A 253 -4.22 -17.09 -5.86
CA TYR A 253 -3.23 -17.96 -6.50
C TYR A 253 -3.80 -19.32 -6.91
N ALA A 254 -4.59 -19.95 -6.03
CA ALA A 254 -5.21 -21.25 -6.26
C ALA A 254 -6.53 -21.13 -7.02
N LEU A 255 -7.39 -20.17 -6.68
CA LEU A 255 -8.67 -19.96 -7.37
C LEU A 255 -8.46 -19.64 -8.86
N TYR A 256 -7.47 -18.80 -9.16
CA TYR A 256 -7.18 -18.40 -10.54
C TYR A 256 -6.57 -19.57 -11.31
N ALA A 257 -5.69 -20.35 -10.67
CA ALA A 257 -5.13 -21.55 -11.28
C ALA A 257 -6.19 -22.58 -11.70
N ARG A 258 -7.22 -22.80 -10.86
CA ARG A 258 -8.38 -23.67 -11.17
C ARG A 258 -9.12 -23.23 -12.43
N ASP A 259 -9.24 -21.92 -12.61
CA ASP A 259 -9.88 -21.31 -13.77
C ASP A 259 -8.93 -21.19 -14.98
N GLY A 260 -7.68 -21.68 -14.89
CA GLY A 260 -6.70 -21.52 -15.97
C GLY A 260 -6.18 -20.10 -16.14
N ARG A 261 -6.26 -19.28 -15.09
CA ARG A 261 -5.79 -17.90 -15.03
C ARG A 261 -4.37 -17.78 -14.47
N TYR A 262 -3.59 -16.94 -15.13
CA TYR A 262 -2.16 -16.72 -14.92
C TYR A 262 -1.94 -15.28 -14.40
N LEU A 263 -1.41 -15.14 -13.19
CA LEU A 263 -1.15 -13.85 -12.56
C LEU A 263 0.11 -13.19 -13.11
N THR A 264 0.05 -11.88 -13.29
CA THR A 264 1.18 -11.01 -13.60
C THR A 264 1.16 -9.79 -12.69
N VAL A 265 2.27 -9.04 -12.64
CA VAL A 265 2.31 -7.74 -11.95
C VAL A 265 1.49 -6.66 -12.67
N HIS A 266 0.97 -6.94 -13.87
CA HIS A 266 0.17 -6.01 -14.65
C HIS A 266 -1.34 -6.30 -14.61
N GLY A 267 -1.71 -7.53 -14.27
CA GLY A 267 -3.09 -8.02 -14.34
C GLY A 267 -3.13 -9.54 -14.40
N THR A 268 -4.23 -10.08 -14.92
CA THR A 268 -4.45 -11.52 -15.07
C THR A 268 -4.65 -11.87 -16.54
N GLU A 269 -3.99 -12.91 -16.99
CA GLU A 269 -4.13 -13.48 -18.34
C GLU A 269 -4.77 -14.87 -18.28
N HIS A 270 -5.35 -15.35 -19.37
CA HIS A 270 -5.80 -16.73 -19.47
C HIS A 270 -4.72 -17.60 -20.12
N LEU A 271 -4.41 -18.78 -19.57
CA LEU A 271 -3.42 -19.69 -20.16
C LEU A 271 -3.74 -20.07 -21.61
N GLY A 272 -5.03 -20.08 -21.97
CA GLY A 272 -5.51 -20.32 -23.34
C GLY A 272 -5.10 -19.26 -24.36
N GLU A 273 -4.74 -18.06 -23.90
CA GLU A 273 -4.45 -16.89 -24.72
C GLU A 273 -2.94 -16.56 -24.76
N LEU A 274 -2.12 -17.28 -24.00
CA LEU A 274 -0.68 -17.06 -23.93
C LEU A 274 0.06 -17.80 -25.04
N ASP A 275 0.84 -17.04 -25.81
CA ASP A 275 1.85 -17.54 -26.76
C ASP A 275 3.23 -17.68 -26.11
N TYR A 276 3.53 -16.84 -25.11
CA TYR A 276 4.79 -16.86 -24.35
C TYR A 276 4.50 -16.64 -22.87
N PHE A 277 5.31 -17.21 -21.98
CA PHE A 277 5.30 -16.83 -20.58
C PHE A 277 6.19 -15.60 -20.35
N PRO A 278 5.64 -14.46 -19.91
CA PRO A 278 6.42 -13.27 -19.55
C PRO A 278 6.99 -13.39 -18.13
N CYS A 279 7.58 -14.53 -17.79
CA CYS A 279 8.08 -14.86 -16.46
C CYS A 279 9.29 -15.80 -16.56
N SER A 280 10.11 -15.82 -15.52
CA SER A 280 11.30 -16.68 -15.42
C SER A 280 11.33 -17.50 -14.14
N CYS A 281 10.16 -17.76 -13.53
CA CYS A 281 10.06 -18.67 -12.39
C CYS A 281 10.34 -20.12 -12.80
N ALA A 282 10.44 -21.02 -11.81
CA ALA A 282 10.74 -22.43 -12.05
C ALA A 282 9.79 -23.06 -13.08
N VAL A 283 8.49 -22.75 -13.00
CA VAL A 283 7.47 -23.22 -13.95
C VAL A 283 7.71 -22.63 -15.34
N CYS A 284 7.73 -21.30 -15.47
CA CYS A 284 7.82 -20.63 -16.79
C CYS A 284 9.16 -20.84 -17.51
N SER A 285 10.22 -21.21 -16.77
CA SER A 285 11.51 -21.58 -17.36
C SER A 285 11.57 -23.03 -17.85
N ALA A 286 10.69 -23.90 -17.33
CA ALA A 286 10.65 -25.33 -17.64
C ALA A 286 9.58 -25.70 -18.67
N TYR A 287 8.51 -24.91 -18.79
CA TYR A 287 7.37 -25.16 -19.67
C TYR A 287 7.12 -23.98 -20.61
N SER A 288 6.65 -24.28 -21.81
CA SER A 288 5.96 -23.32 -22.68
C SER A 288 4.45 -23.27 -22.39
N PRO A 289 3.72 -22.23 -22.84
CA PRO A 289 2.27 -22.18 -22.70
C PRO A 289 1.54 -23.36 -23.35
N GLU A 290 2.04 -23.86 -24.49
CA GLU A 290 1.46 -25.02 -25.18
C GLU A 290 1.63 -26.30 -24.35
N GLU A 291 2.84 -26.57 -23.86
CA GLU A 291 3.10 -27.74 -23.00
C GLU A 291 2.27 -27.69 -21.71
N LEU A 292 2.12 -26.51 -21.11
CA LEU A 292 1.30 -26.37 -19.90
C LEU A 292 -0.19 -26.57 -20.18
N ARG A 293 -0.70 -26.15 -21.35
CA ARG A 293 -2.08 -26.42 -21.77
C ARG A 293 -2.37 -27.91 -21.94
N GLU A 294 -1.40 -28.66 -22.46
CA GLU A 294 -1.49 -30.10 -22.69
C GLU A 294 -1.35 -30.94 -21.41
N THR A 295 -0.93 -30.33 -20.31
CA THR A 295 -0.80 -31.00 -19.01
C THR A 295 -2.18 -31.35 -18.41
N GLU A 296 -2.24 -32.51 -17.73
CA GLU A 296 -3.44 -33.01 -17.03
C GLU A 296 -3.97 -32.01 -15.98
N GLY A 297 -5.29 -32.02 -15.75
CA GLY A 297 -5.99 -30.95 -15.03
C GLY A 297 -5.40 -30.58 -13.66
N GLU A 298 -5.18 -31.56 -12.78
CA GLU A 298 -4.64 -31.32 -11.43
C GLU A 298 -3.20 -30.80 -11.45
N GLU A 299 -2.36 -31.36 -12.32
CA GLU A 299 -0.97 -30.95 -12.45
C GLU A 299 -0.85 -29.55 -13.07
N ARG A 300 -1.69 -29.25 -14.07
CA ARG A 300 -1.77 -27.91 -14.67
C ARG A 300 -2.22 -26.88 -13.66
N GLU A 301 -3.23 -27.19 -12.84
CA GLU A 301 -3.68 -26.33 -11.75
C GLU A 301 -2.54 -26.07 -10.75
N ARG A 302 -1.84 -27.13 -10.31
CA ARG A 302 -0.70 -27.01 -9.39
C ARG A 302 0.39 -26.10 -9.97
N LEU A 303 0.81 -26.33 -11.21
CA LEU A 303 1.85 -25.52 -11.87
C LEU A 303 1.44 -24.05 -12.06
N LEU A 304 0.17 -23.77 -12.39
CA LEU A 304 -0.34 -22.40 -12.44
C LEU A 304 -0.36 -21.76 -11.05
N ALA A 305 -0.76 -22.50 -10.02
CA ALA A 305 -0.78 -22.00 -8.64
C ALA A 305 0.65 -21.66 -8.15
N GLU A 306 1.63 -22.50 -8.47
CA GLU A 306 3.05 -22.26 -8.17
C GLU A 306 3.60 -21.03 -8.89
N HIS A 307 3.28 -20.85 -10.18
CA HIS A 307 3.60 -19.62 -10.90
C HIS A 307 2.97 -18.40 -10.21
N ASN A 308 1.68 -18.47 -9.88
CA ASN A 308 0.94 -17.38 -9.25
C ASN A 308 1.56 -16.98 -7.89
N LEU A 309 2.00 -17.96 -7.10
CA LEU A 309 2.74 -17.74 -5.85
C LEU A 309 4.11 -17.10 -6.14
N HIS A 310 4.87 -17.62 -7.10
CA HIS A 310 6.18 -17.05 -7.45
C HIS A 310 6.09 -15.58 -7.83
N VAL A 311 5.12 -15.17 -8.66
CA VAL A 311 4.92 -13.77 -9.03
C VAL A 311 4.56 -12.93 -7.82
N SER A 312 3.65 -13.42 -6.97
CA SER A 312 3.16 -12.69 -5.80
C SER A 312 4.27 -12.45 -4.77
N PHE A 313 5.02 -13.50 -4.41
CA PHE A 313 6.16 -13.37 -3.48
C PHE A 313 7.32 -12.58 -4.08
N ALA A 314 7.58 -12.69 -5.39
CA ALA A 314 8.59 -11.86 -6.04
C ALA A 314 8.23 -10.37 -6.01
N GLU A 315 6.94 -10.04 -6.12
CA GLU A 315 6.49 -8.67 -6.05
C GLU A 315 6.57 -8.10 -4.63
N ILE A 316 6.22 -8.88 -3.60
CA ILE A 316 6.45 -8.49 -2.20
C ILE A 316 7.94 -8.17 -1.94
N ARG A 317 8.86 -9.01 -2.44
CA ARG A 317 10.31 -8.73 -2.33
C ARG A 317 10.71 -7.45 -3.06
N ARG A 318 10.13 -7.17 -4.23
CA ARG A 318 10.39 -5.94 -4.98
C ARG A 318 9.90 -4.70 -4.23
N VAL A 319 8.73 -4.78 -3.61
CA VAL A 319 8.18 -3.71 -2.77
C VAL A 319 9.10 -3.44 -1.57
N LYS A 320 9.57 -4.49 -0.86
CA LYS A 320 10.56 -4.33 0.22
C LYS A 320 11.84 -3.64 -0.26
N GLN A 321 12.36 -4.03 -1.43
CA GLN A 321 13.55 -3.39 -2.00
C GLN A 321 13.30 -1.91 -2.35
N ALA A 322 12.12 -1.58 -2.87
CA ALA A 322 11.74 -0.19 -3.17
C ALA A 322 11.67 0.66 -1.90
N ILE A 323 11.12 0.14 -0.79
CA ILE A 323 11.15 0.82 0.52
C ILE A 323 12.58 1.10 0.96
N ARG A 324 13.47 0.10 0.89
CA ARG A 324 14.90 0.27 1.26
C ARG A 324 15.61 1.33 0.41
N ALA A 325 15.25 1.44 -0.87
CA ALA A 325 15.83 2.42 -1.78
C ALA A 325 15.21 3.82 -1.64
N GLY A 326 14.02 3.92 -1.03
CA GLY A 326 13.23 5.15 -1.03
C GLY A 326 12.60 5.45 -2.40
N GLU A 327 12.19 4.39 -3.11
CA GLU A 327 11.66 4.41 -4.48
C GLU A 327 10.25 3.76 -4.58
N LEU A 328 9.51 3.70 -3.47
CA LEU A 328 8.19 3.04 -3.43
C LEU A 328 7.18 3.72 -4.37
N LEU A 329 7.18 5.06 -4.47
CA LEU A 329 6.27 5.77 -5.37
C LEU A 329 6.64 5.58 -6.84
N GLU A 330 7.93 5.43 -7.17
CA GLU A 330 8.38 5.04 -8.50
C GLU A 330 7.82 3.67 -8.87
N LEU A 331 7.88 2.70 -7.95
CA LEU A 331 7.29 1.38 -8.16
C LEU A 331 5.76 1.43 -8.30
N VAL A 332 5.07 2.20 -7.45
CA VAL A 332 3.62 2.43 -7.56
C VAL A 332 3.29 3.02 -8.92
N GLU A 333 4.05 4.01 -9.37
CA GLU A 333 3.82 4.65 -10.65
C GLU A 333 4.00 3.67 -11.80
N GLU A 334 5.07 2.86 -11.80
CA GLU A 334 5.28 1.79 -12.79
C GLU A 334 4.08 0.83 -12.85
N ARG A 335 3.59 0.37 -11.68
CA ARG A 335 2.44 -0.54 -11.59
C ARG A 335 1.13 0.12 -12.01
N ALA A 336 0.94 1.39 -11.67
CA ALA A 336 -0.27 2.13 -11.98
C ALA A 336 -0.57 2.23 -13.50
N ARG A 337 0.44 2.03 -14.35
CA ARG A 337 0.28 2.08 -15.82
C ARG A 337 -0.24 0.76 -16.40
N SER A 338 -0.42 -0.27 -15.58
CA SER A 338 -0.91 -1.57 -16.06
C SER A 338 -2.40 -1.57 -16.39
N HIS A 339 -3.20 -0.71 -15.73
CA HIS A 339 -4.65 -0.66 -15.92
C HIS A 339 -5.21 0.73 -15.57
N PRO A 340 -6.22 1.26 -16.30
CA PRO A 340 -6.81 2.58 -15.98
C PRO A 340 -7.28 2.72 -14.54
N ALA A 341 -7.93 1.70 -13.98
CA ALA A 341 -8.34 1.74 -12.57
C ALA A 341 -7.17 1.77 -11.58
N MET A 342 -6.02 1.18 -11.92
CA MET A 342 -4.82 1.30 -11.07
C MET A 342 -4.25 2.73 -11.14
N LEU A 343 -4.36 3.38 -12.29
CA LEU A 343 -4.02 4.80 -12.43
C LEU A 343 -4.95 5.68 -11.60
N ASP A 344 -6.25 5.38 -11.59
CA ASP A 344 -7.21 6.09 -10.72
C ASP A 344 -6.88 5.85 -9.24
N GLY A 345 -6.54 4.62 -8.84
CA GLY A 345 -6.04 4.33 -7.50
C GLY A 345 -4.77 5.10 -7.11
N TYR A 346 -3.79 5.23 -8.02
CA TYR A 346 -2.60 6.05 -7.76
C TYR A 346 -2.94 7.54 -7.63
N ARG A 347 -3.88 8.06 -8.43
CA ARG A 347 -4.33 9.45 -8.29
C ARG A 347 -5.05 9.70 -6.98
N ALA A 348 -5.90 8.77 -6.55
CA ALA A 348 -6.53 8.79 -5.24
C ALA A 348 -5.48 8.75 -4.12
N LEU A 349 -4.42 7.94 -4.24
CA LEU A 349 -3.32 7.92 -3.27
C LEU A 349 -2.72 9.33 -3.10
N LEU A 350 -2.50 10.03 -4.20
CA LEU A 350 -1.94 11.39 -4.20
C LEU A 350 -2.96 12.46 -3.80
N ASP A 351 -4.26 12.18 -3.80
CA ASP A 351 -5.26 13.05 -3.16
C ASP A 351 -5.07 13.06 -1.62
N HIS A 352 -4.46 12.01 -1.05
CA HIS A 352 -4.08 11.91 0.36
C HIS A 352 -2.63 12.34 0.65
N ALA A 353 -1.98 13.09 -0.24
CA ALA A 353 -0.57 13.49 -0.06
C ALA A 353 -0.29 14.21 1.27
N ASP A 354 -1.24 14.99 1.81
CA ASP A 354 -1.11 15.64 3.12
C ASP A 354 -0.99 14.64 4.29
N GLN A 355 -1.65 13.49 4.19
CA GLN A 355 -1.57 12.39 5.16
C GLN A 355 -0.24 11.64 4.98
N LEU A 356 0.09 11.28 3.75
CA LEU A 356 1.33 10.56 3.42
C LEU A 356 2.58 11.33 3.83
N GLU A 357 2.61 12.66 3.63
CA GLU A 357 3.76 13.51 3.98
C GLU A 357 4.15 13.46 5.46
N ARG A 358 3.23 13.10 6.35
CA ARG A 358 3.48 13.01 7.80
C ARG A 358 4.30 11.78 8.17
N GLU A 359 4.15 10.69 7.42
CA GLU A 359 4.86 9.42 7.64
C GLU A 359 6.11 9.32 6.74
N ASP A 360 6.11 10.06 5.64
CA ASP A 360 7.15 10.03 4.64
C ASP A 360 8.54 10.47 5.18
N PRO A 361 9.64 9.72 4.93
CA PRO A 361 10.98 10.12 5.36
C PRO A 361 11.43 11.46 4.79
N ALA A 362 12.04 12.31 5.63
CA ALA A 362 12.51 13.65 5.22
C ALA A 362 13.65 13.65 4.19
N SER A 363 14.35 12.52 4.04
CA SER A 363 15.44 12.31 3.08
C SER A 363 15.44 10.86 2.61
N LYS A 364 15.61 10.65 1.31
CA LYS A 364 15.60 9.33 0.66
C LYS A 364 16.62 9.26 -0.48
N GLY A 365 16.50 8.23 -1.33
CA GLY A 365 17.17 8.15 -2.64
C GLY A 365 16.75 9.27 -3.60
N SER A 366 17.10 9.12 -4.87
CA SER A 366 16.78 10.14 -5.89
C SER A 366 15.29 10.17 -6.19
N PHE A 367 14.71 11.37 -6.22
CA PHE A 367 13.36 11.58 -6.74
C PHE A 367 13.41 11.52 -8.27
N PHE A 368 12.60 10.64 -8.88
CA PHE A 368 12.46 10.58 -10.33
C PHE A 368 11.11 11.15 -10.76
N TYR A 369 11.16 12.20 -11.59
CA TYR A 369 9.95 12.74 -12.23
C TYR A 369 9.57 11.88 -13.45
N LEU A 370 8.66 10.93 -13.26
CA LEU A 370 8.30 9.92 -14.26
C LEU A 370 6.95 10.22 -14.97
N SER A 371 6.07 11.01 -14.35
CA SER A 371 4.80 11.45 -14.94
C SER A 371 4.26 12.73 -14.30
N SER A 372 3.16 13.25 -14.85
CA SER A 372 2.43 14.40 -14.28
C SER A 372 1.96 14.17 -12.84
N GLU A 373 1.68 12.92 -12.45
CA GLU A 373 1.35 12.58 -11.07
C GLU A 373 2.54 12.76 -10.11
N SER A 374 3.79 12.63 -10.59
CA SER A 374 4.99 12.90 -9.78
C SER A 374 4.99 14.33 -9.21
N ALA A 375 4.38 15.30 -9.90
CA ALA A 375 4.25 16.68 -9.41
C ALA A 375 3.43 16.81 -8.12
N ARG A 376 2.58 15.82 -7.81
CA ARG A 376 1.67 15.84 -6.66
C ARG A 376 2.17 15.01 -5.47
N ARG A 377 3.40 14.48 -5.55
CA ARG A 377 3.95 13.62 -4.51
C ARG A 377 4.26 14.37 -3.20
N PRO A 378 4.30 13.67 -2.05
CA PRO A 378 4.53 14.27 -0.73
C PRO A 378 5.80 15.11 -0.63
N GLU A 379 6.86 14.74 -1.34
CA GLU A 379 8.14 15.46 -1.38
C GLU A 379 7.98 16.90 -1.90
N VAL A 380 7.19 17.08 -2.95
CA VAL A 380 6.93 18.37 -3.58
C VAL A 380 6.12 19.26 -2.63
N LEU A 381 5.06 18.68 -2.04
CA LEU A 381 4.23 19.34 -1.03
C LEU A 381 5.06 19.78 0.18
N ARG A 382 5.93 18.91 0.70
CA ARG A 382 6.83 19.20 1.81
C ARG A 382 7.78 20.34 1.47
N HIS A 383 8.39 20.32 0.28
CA HIS A 383 9.29 21.39 -0.15
C HIS A 383 8.56 22.72 -0.18
N HIS A 384 7.36 22.76 -0.78
CA HIS A 384 6.53 23.97 -0.84
C HIS A 384 6.20 24.53 0.53
N ARG A 385 5.82 23.68 1.50
CA ARG A 385 5.59 24.09 2.91
C ARG A 385 6.86 24.62 3.60
N ARG A 386 8.04 24.22 3.14
CA ARG A 386 9.33 24.65 3.71
C ARG A 386 9.83 25.97 3.10
N LEU A 387 9.27 26.41 1.97
CA LEU A 387 9.65 27.69 1.34
C LEU A 387 9.47 28.88 2.29
N GLU A 388 8.43 28.84 3.13
CA GLU A 388 8.13 29.84 4.16
C GLU A 388 9.25 30.02 5.19
N ARG A 389 10.13 29.02 5.32
CA ARG A 389 11.22 28.98 6.32
C ARG A 389 12.53 29.56 5.78
N LEU A 390 12.58 29.87 4.49
CA LEU A 390 13.79 30.37 3.83
C LEU A 390 13.85 31.88 3.98
N GLU A 391 14.98 32.42 4.43
CA GLU A 391 15.16 33.87 4.50
C GLU A 391 15.36 34.44 3.08
N ALA A 392 14.41 35.27 2.67
CA ALA A 392 14.45 36.01 1.41
C ALA A 392 14.34 37.52 1.71
N GLU A 393 15.31 38.30 1.25
CA GLU A 393 15.35 39.76 1.40
C GLU A 393 15.90 40.41 0.13
N GLY A 394 15.44 41.63 -0.16
CA GLY A 394 15.90 42.43 -1.30
C GLY A 394 15.26 42.01 -2.61
N ARG A 395 16.07 41.97 -3.67
CA ARG A 395 15.66 41.61 -5.03
C ARG A 395 16.28 40.28 -5.46
N ILE A 396 15.45 39.24 -5.58
CA ILE A 396 15.90 37.87 -5.83
C ILE A 396 15.52 37.42 -7.24
N LEU A 397 16.51 36.90 -7.97
CA LEU A 397 16.29 36.20 -9.24
C LEU A 397 15.98 34.72 -8.99
N LEU A 398 14.82 34.27 -9.43
CA LEU A 398 14.44 32.86 -9.52
C LEU A 398 14.69 32.39 -10.97
N THR A 399 15.58 31.42 -11.18
CA THR A 399 15.97 31.03 -12.55
C THR A 399 16.26 29.55 -12.73
N GLN A 400 15.93 29.01 -13.90
CA GLN A 400 16.36 27.66 -14.33
C GLN A 400 17.82 27.66 -14.84
N GLY A 401 18.41 28.84 -15.11
CA GLY A 401 19.75 28.99 -15.66
C GLY A 401 20.85 29.26 -14.63
N GLY A 402 21.98 29.75 -15.14
CA GLY A 402 23.17 30.14 -14.37
C GLY A 402 22.95 31.33 -13.43
N LYS A 403 23.99 31.73 -12.72
CA LYS A 403 23.94 32.92 -11.86
C LYS A 403 23.81 34.18 -12.73
N ALA A 404 23.01 35.15 -12.28
CA ALA A 404 22.98 36.44 -12.95
C ALA A 404 24.33 37.14 -12.87
N SER A 405 24.75 37.74 -13.98
CA SER A 405 25.92 38.59 -14.04
C SER A 405 25.56 40.05 -13.66
N GLY A 406 26.40 40.68 -12.84
CA GLY A 406 26.25 42.08 -12.39
C GLY A 406 25.41 42.30 -11.13
N ASP A 407 25.26 43.57 -10.73
CA ASP A 407 24.67 43.99 -9.43
C ASP A 407 23.13 44.17 -9.47
N ARG A 408 22.43 43.52 -10.42
CA ARG A 408 20.98 43.70 -10.61
C ARG A 408 20.13 43.03 -9.53
N PHE A 409 20.66 42.00 -8.87
CA PHE A 409 19.97 41.15 -7.92
C PHE A 409 20.83 40.93 -6.67
N ASP A 410 20.21 40.95 -5.50
CA ASP A 410 20.87 40.66 -4.23
C ASP A 410 21.19 39.16 -4.07
N ALA A 411 20.35 38.30 -4.66
CA ALA A 411 20.55 36.85 -4.69
C ALA A 411 20.01 36.20 -5.97
N SER A 412 20.53 35.00 -6.28
CA SER A 412 20.02 34.13 -7.34
C SER A 412 19.71 32.74 -6.80
N TRP A 413 18.47 32.31 -6.98
CA TRP A 413 17.93 31.02 -6.55
C TRP A 413 17.63 30.17 -7.79
N ARG A 414 17.79 28.86 -7.66
CA ARG A 414 17.40 27.93 -8.72
C ARG A 414 15.89 27.75 -8.71
N VAL A 415 15.33 27.43 -9.87
CA VAL A 415 13.97 26.92 -10.01
C VAL A 415 14.06 25.58 -10.70
N VAL A 416 13.47 24.54 -10.11
CA VAL A 416 13.41 23.20 -10.69
C VAL A 416 11.97 22.70 -10.63
N PRO A 417 11.29 22.47 -11.76
CA PRO A 417 10.00 21.80 -11.77
C PRO A 417 10.09 20.34 -11.27
N PRO A 418 9.17 19.83 -10.45
CA PRO A 418 7.95 20.48 -9.91
C PRO A 418 8.17 21.29 -8.61
N PHE A 419 9.36 21.23 -8.00
CA PHE A 419 9.64 21.81 -6.69
C PHE A 419 9.53 23.35 -6.65
N GLY A 420 9.87 24.04 -7.73
CA GLY A 420 9.88 25.50 -7.76
C GLY A 420 11.20 26.08 -7.21
N PRO A 421 11.18 27.25 -6.55
CA PRO A 421 12.40 27.98 -6.21
C PRO A 421 13.14 27.42 -4.99
N PHE A 422 14.46 27.58 -4.95
CA PHE A 422 15.29 27.33 -3.76
C PHE A 422 16.68 28.02 -3.85
N PRO A 423 17.30 28.39 -2.71
CA PRO A 423 18.65 28.92 -2.68
C PRO A 423 19.66 27.96 -3.30
N ARG A 424 20.61 28.46 -4.10
CA ARG A 424 21.65 27.64 -4.74
C ARG A 424 22.43 26.75 -3.76
N ALA A 425 22.57 27.17 -2.50
CA ALA A 425 23.22 26.40 -1.44
C ALA A 425 22.52 25.06 -1.12
N LEU A 426 21.25 24.89 -1.50
CA LEU A 426 20.48 23.66 -1.30
C LEU A 426 20.48 22.71 -2.51
N SER A 427 21.24 23.01 -3.57
CA SER A 427 21.20 22.21 -4.82
C SER A 427 21.62 20.75 -4.64
N GLU A 428 22.39 20.46 -3.59
CA GLU A 428 22.88 19.10 -3.27
C GLU A 428 22.07 18.44 -2.15
N THR A 429 20.90 18.99 -1.81
CA THR A 429 20.05 18.51 -0.72
C THR A 429 18.79 17.85 -1.28
N TYR A 430 18.41 16.68 -0.78
CA TYR A 430 17.14 16.03 -1.13
C TYR A 430 15.92 16.93 -0.80
N PRO A 431 14.88 16.98 -1.66
CA PRO A 431 14.71 16.29 -2.94
C PRO A 431 15.24 17.08 -4.15
N LEU A 432 16.05 18.11 -3.95
CA LEU A 432 16.46 19.05 -5.01
C LEU A 432 17.57 18.50 -5.92
N THR A 433 18.08 17.30 -5.61
CA THR A 433 18.90 16.46 -6.48
C THR A 433 18.05 15.57 -7.41
N ALA A 434 16.75 15.89 -7.56
CA ALA A 434 15.82 15.15 -8.39
C ALA A 434 16.27 15.06 -9.86
N GLU A 435 15.98 13.92 -10.46
CA GLU A 435 16.14 13.70 -11.91
C GLU A 435 14.84 14.06 -12.61
N VAL A 436 14.89 15.14 -13.40
CA VAL A 436 13.74 15.69 -14.12
C VAL A 436 14.06 15.69 -15.61
N PRO A 437 13.18 15.15 -16.47
CA PRO A 437 13.44 15.10 -17.91
C PRO A 437 13.52 16.51 -18.50
N GLU A 438 14.46 16.74 -19.42
CA GLU A 438 14.56 18.00 -20.19
C GLU A 438 13.23 18.33 -20.90
N ARG A 439 12.49 17.30 -21.32
CA ARG A 439 11.15 17.38 -21.90
C ARG A 439 10.08 17.09 -20.84
N THR A 440 9.99 17.96 -19.84
CA THR A 440 8.96 17.85 -18.80
C THR A 440 7.59 18.35 -19.27
N ASP A 441 6.55 18.05 -18.50
CA ASP A 441 5.14 18.33 -18.83
C ASP A 441 4.58 19.59 -18.14
N PRO A 442 3.42 20.12 -18.57
CA PRO A 442 2.83 21.32 -17.97
C PRO A 442 2.55 21.22 -16.47
N ALA A 443 2.20 20.05 -15.94
CA ALA A 443 1.91 19.89 -14.52
C ALA A 443 3.14 20.14 -13.64
N ALA A 444 4.34 19.77 -14.11
CA ALA A 444 5.58 20.10 -13.43
C ALA A 444 5.77 21.61 -13.30
N TYR A 445 5.61 22.34 -14.41
CA TYR A 445 5.77 23.80 -14.45
C TYR A 445 4.70 24.51 -13.63
N GLU A 446 3.46 24.04 -13.70
CA GLU A 446 2.35 24.59 -12.92
C GLU A 446 2.59 24.42 -11.42
N MET A 447 3.10 23.27 -10.99
CA MET A 447 3.47 23.05 -9.58
C MET A 447 4.67 23.91 -9.17
N ALA A 448 5.67 24.06 -10.04
CA ALA A 448 6.79 24.96 -9.78
C ALA A 448 6.32 26.42 -9.61
N ALA A 449 5.36 26.86 -10.41
CA ALA A 449 4.73 28.17 -10.31
C ALA A 449 3.97 28.36 -8.98
N GLU A 450 3.28 27.33 -8.50
CA GLU A 450 2.66 27.36 -7.16
C GLU A 450 3.70 27.52 -6.05
N GLY A 451 4.86 26.87 -6.18
CA GLY A 451 6.00 27.09 -5.29
C GLY A 451 6.49 28.54 -5.31
N VAL A 452 6.61 29.14 -6.51
CA VAL A 452 6.96 30.57 -6.67
C VAL A 452 5.93 31.47 -5.98
N ALA A 453 4.63 31.20 -6.18
CA ALA A 453 3.55 31.96 -5.56
C ALA A 453 3.64 31.92 -4.03
N ARG A 454 3.79 30.73 -3.45
CA ARG A 454 3.94 30.54 -1.99
C ARG A 454 5.14 31.28 -1.41
N LEU A 455 6.29 31.26 -2.10
CA LEU A 455 7.47 32.00 -1.67
C LEU A 455 7.20 33.51 -1.66
N ALA A 456 6.56 34.05 -2.71
CA ALA A 456 6.24 35.46 -2.80
C ALA A 456 5.20 35.91 -1.76
N GLU A 457 4.19 35.09 -1.50
CA GLU A 457 3.15 35.36 -0.49
C GLU A 457 3.71 35.39 0.94
N SER A 458 4.68 34.52 1.24
CA SER A 458 5.35 34.48 2.55
C SER A 458 6.37 35.59 2.76
N HIS A 459 6.82 36.26 1.67
CA HIS A 459 7.84 37.30 1.69
C HIS A 459 7.39 38.57 0.95
N PRO A 460 6.33 39.27 1.42
CA PRO A 460 5.69 40.36 0.69
C PRO A 460 6.60 41.59 0.46
N ASP A 461 7.66 41.73 1.26
CA ASP A 461 8.61 42.84 1.16
C ASP A 461 9.79 42.53 0.21
N THR A 462 9.86 41.33 -0.37
CA THR A 462 10.93 40.90 -1.30
C THR A 462 10.46 41.03 -2.75
N GLU A 463 11.30 41.61 -3.60
CA GLU A 463 11.05 41.67 -5.05
C GLU A 463 11.57 40.39 -5.73
N PHE A 464 10.67 39.59 -6.28
CA PHE A 464 11.03 38.39 -7.03
C PHE A 464 10.93 38.60 -8.53
N VAL A 465 11.94 38.13 -9.26
CA VAL A 465 11.94 38.06 -10.73
C VAL A 465 12.10 36.60 -11.15
N LEU A 466 11.11 36.04 -11.86
CA LEU A 466 11.15 34.69 -12.42
C LEU A 466 11.67 34.73 -13.85
N ALA A 467 12.89 34.25 -14.06
CA ALA A 467 13.48 34.02 -15.38
C ALA A 467 13.22 32.58 -15.82
N HIS A 468 12.17 32.40 -16.64
CA HIS A 468 11.72 31.08 -17.09
C HIS A 468 12.21 30.76 -18.51
N ASP A 469 12.32 29.46 -18.81
CA ASP A 469 12.70 28.97 -20.15
C ASP A 469 11.47 28.35 -20.82
N GLY A 470 10.66 29.18 -21.47
CA GLY A 470 9.54 28.70 -22.29
C GLY A 470 8.39 28.02 -21.52
N TRP A 471 8.23 28.28 -20.22
CA TRP A 471 7.09 27.79 -19.43
C TRP A 471 5.74 28.01 -20.12
N PRO A 472 4.80 27.05 -20.02
CA PRO A 472 3.48 27.16 -20.64
C PRO A 472 2.67 28.30 -20.00
N GLU A 473 1.74 28.87 -20.77
CA GLU A 473 0.86 29.95 -20.32
C GLU A 473 0.04 29.55 -19.07
N THR A 474 -0.33 28.28 -18.95
CA THR A 474 -1.04 27.74 -17.77
C THR A 474 -0.22 27.77 -16.49
N ALA A 475 1.12 27.67 -16.57
CA ALA A 475 2.00 27.83 -15.42
C ALA A 475 2.23 29.31 -15.11
N LEU A 476 2.43 30.14 -16.14
CA LEU A 476 2.65 31.58 -15.97
C LEU A 476 1.44 32.29 -15.34
N SER A 477 0.21 31.83 -15.63
CA SER A 477 -1.00 32.38 -15.02
C SER A 477 -1.14 32.08 -13.51
N LYS A 478 -0.36 31.12 -12.98
CA LYS A 478 -0.28 30.81 -11.55
C LYS A 478 0.79 31.65 -10.82
N VAL A 479 1.67 32.33 -11.56
CA VAL A 479 2.65 33.24 -10.98
C VAL A 479 1.93 34.56 -10.62
N PRO A 480 1.99 35.02 -9.36
CA PRO A 480 1.24 36.21 -8.95
C PRO A 480 1.83 37.49 -9.55
N ASP A 481 1.01 38.53 -9.69
CA ASP A 481 1.43 39.83 -10.24
C ASP A 481 2.56 40.51 -9.43
N SER A 482 2.79 40.09 -8.18
CA SER A 482 3.91 40.53 -7.35
C SER A 482 5.27 40.00 -7.82
N VAL A 483 5.29 38.99 -8.69
CA VAL A 483 6.49 38.39 -9.25
C VAL A 483 6.62 38.80 -10.72
N THR A 484 7.75 39.41 -11.09
CA THR A 484 8.00 39.76 -12.49
C THR A 484 8.46 38.52 -13.26
N ALA A 485 7.68 38.05 -14.24
CA ALA A 485 8.09 36.96 -15.12
C ALA A 485 8.76 37.47 -16.41
N GLU A 486 9.93 36.95 -16.75
CA GLU A 486 10.64 37.24 -18.00
C GLU A 486 11.30 36.00 -18.61
N LEU A 487 11.55 36.03 -19.92
CA LEU A 487 12.25 34.94 -20.62
C LEU A 487 13.73 34.91 -20.24
N LEU A 488 14.28 33.72 -19.99
CA LEU A 488 15.64 33.50 -19.50
C LEU A 488 16.71 34.24 -20.32
N GLY A 489 16.63 34.22 -21.65
CA GLY A 489 17.57 34.92 -22.55
C GLY A 489 17.56 36.45 -22.45
N ARG A 490 16.73 37.05 -21.58
CA ARG A 490 16.74 38.49 -21.27
C ARG A 490 17.50 38.83 -19.99
N VAL A 491 17.98 37.83 -19.25
CA VAL A 491 18.77 38.01 -18.03
C VAL A 491 20.24 37.73 -18.34
N PRO A 492 21.16 38.70 -18.12
CA PRO A 492 22.61 38.47 -18.24
C PRO A 492 23.04 37.34 -17.30
N SER A 493 23.77 36.34 -17.81
CA SER A 493 24.28 35.21 -17.01
C SER A 493 25.80 35.13 -17.04
N ASP A 494 26.41 34.47 -16.06
CA ASP A 494 27.87 34.21 -16.01
C ASP A 494 28.31 33.10 -17.00
N ASP A 495 27.37 32.38 -17.62
CA ASP A 495 27.62 31.26 -18.56
C ASP A 495 27.62 31.68 -20.04
N ASP A 496 27.47 32.99 -20.34
CA ASP A 496 27.51 33.58 -21.71
C ASP A 496 28.85 34.24 -22.07
#